data_AF-A0A7K4YUK9-F1
#
_entry.id   AF-A0A7K4YUK9-F1
#
_cell.length_a   1.000
_cell.length_b   1.000
_cell.length_c   1.000
_cell.angle_alpha   90.00
_cell.angle_beta   90.00
_cell.angle_gamma   90.00
#
_symmetry.space_group_name_H-M   'P 1'
#
loop_
_entity.id
_entity.type
_entity.pdbx_description
1 polymer ?
#
loop_
_entity_poly.entity_id
_entity_poly.type
_entity_poly.pdbx_seq_one_letter_code
_entity_poly.pdbx_strand_id
1 'polypeptide(L)'
;RGRRCACASAAPQGGSGRAGEGAASSGSAMACAAVAKGGGSSFSDRHARLLLAQINRLRAGQSFCDVRLEVGPEAFPVHRLVLAASSPYFAALFAGGMKESGRDVVRIAGVEADTFHTLLDFIYTGRVVSIGEHNVQELIVAADMLQLTEVVELCCEFLKGQIDPLNCIGLFQFSEQIACHDLMEFTESYIHAHFLEVQSGEEFLALTKEQLIKILRSEDLSIEDEYQVFIAAMQWILKDVGKRKKYVVEVLEPVRFPLLPAQRLLKYIESIPDFSLRVALQTLLKEYCEVCKSPKENKVSSFLQASKGRPRRKARKYLYAVGGYTRLQGGRWSDSRALSCVERFDTFSHYWTTVSSLHQARSGLGVAVVGGMVYAIGGEKDSMIFDCTECYDPVTKQWTTVASMNYPRCGLGVCTCYGTIYALGGWVGAEIGNTIERFDPEENSWDVVGSMAVPRYCFGCCEMQGLIYVVGGIGNEGVELCSVEVYDPISKRWSELAPMGTRRAYLGVAALNDCIYAVGGWNESQDALASVERYSFEEEKWVEVASMKIPRAGVCVVAVNGFLYASGGRAPSHDFAAPVTSDSVEVYNPHMDSWTEIANMITSRCEGGVAVL
;
A
#
# COMPACT_ATOMS: atom_id res chain seq x y z
N ARG A 1 -11.98 -71.02 -21.52
CA ARG A 1 -12.02 -69.86 -20.59
C ARG A 1 -11.93 -68.59 -21.46
N GLY A 2 -13.09 -68.08 -21.89
CA GLY A 2 -13.24 -66.84 -22.68
C GLY A 2 -13.42 -65.62 -21.75
N ARG A 3 -13.67 -64.37 -22.15
CA ARG A 3 -13.94 -63.60 -23.39
C ARG A 3 -13.72 -62.11 -22.97
N ARG A 4 -13.02 -61.27 -23.74
CA ARG A 4 -13.48 -60.07 -24.48
C ARG A 4 -14.77 -59.32 -24.03
N CYS A 5 -14.70 -57.97 -24.16
CA CYS A 5 -15.78 -56.97 -24.41
C CYS A 5 -16.67 -56.61 -23.20
N ALA A 6 -17.27 -55.41 -23.02
CA ALA A 6 -17.46 -54.20 -23.81
C ALA A 6 -17.88 -53.02 -22.89
N CYS A 7 -17.78 -51.79 -23.42
CA CYS A 7 -18.61 -50.65 -23.04
C CYS A 7 -20.11 -50.94 -23.22
N ALA A 8 -20.97 -50.40 -22.34
CA ALA A 8 -22.36 -50.12 -22.66
C ALA A 8 -22.95 -49.03 -21.74
N SER A 9 -23.58 -48.08 -22.41
CA SER A 9 -24.55 -47.08 -21.96
C SER A 9 -25.77 -47.64 -21.24
N ALA A 10 -26.38 -46.88 -20.32
CA ALA A 10 -27.80 -46.53 -20.34
C ALA A 10 -28.19 -45.69 -19.10
N ALA A 11 -29.09 -44.74 -19.33
CA ALA A 11 -29.75 -43.88 -18.35
C ALA A 11 -30.59 -44.66 -17.30
N PRO A 12 -31.10 -43.95 -16.28
CA PRO A 12 -32.55 -43.86 -16.23
C PRO A 12 -33.07 -42.43 -16.00
N GLN A 13 -34.28 -42.23 -16.55
CA GLN A 13 -35.14 -41.07 -16.38
C GLN A 13 -35.72 -40.97 -14.95
N GLY A 14 -35.98 -39.73 -14.53
CA GLY A 14 -37.27 -39.32 -13.97
C GLY A 14 -37.51 -39.50 -12.48
N GLY A 15 -37.56 -38.39 -11.73
CA GLY A 15 -38.06 -38.37 -10.37
C GLY A 15 -37.96 -36.98 -9.71
N SER A 16 -39.05 -36.22 -9.83
CA SER A 16 -39.36 -34.92 -9.20
C SER A 16 -38.89 -34.71 -7.75
N GLY A 17 -38.47 -33.48 -7.40
CA GLY A 17 -38.43 -33.08 -5.99
C GLY A 17 -37.73 -31.75 -5.67
N ARG A 18 -38.47 -30.64 -5.82
CA ARG A 18 -38.43 -29.36 -5.07
C ARG A 18 -37.09 -28.70 -4.67
N ALA A 19 -37.00 -27.45 -5.12
CA ALA A 19 -36.05 -26.40 -4.78
C ALA A 19 -35.94 -26.07 -3.28
N GLY A 20 -34.74 -25.63 -2.91
CA GLY A 20 -34.42 -24.84 -1.73
C GLY A 20 -33.16 -24.03 -2.03
N GLU A 21 -33.33 -22.83 -2.57
CA GLU A 21 -32.25 -21.85 -2.74
C GLU A 21 -32.06 -21.05 -1.46
N GLY A 22 -30.81 -20.88 -1.07
CA GLY A 22 -30.34 -19.86 -0.15
C GLY A 22 -28.96 -19.42 -0.62
N ALA A 23 -28.86 -18.18 -1.11
CA ALA A 23 -27.62 -17.56 -1.58
C ALA A 23 -27.25 -16.35 -0.72
N ALA A 24 -25.95 -16.19 -0.48
CA ALA A 24 -25.24 -14.97 -0.09
C ALA A 24 -23.75 -15.24 -0.41
N SER A 25 -22.89 -14.34 -0.90
CA SER A 25 -22.97 -12.94 -1.31
C SER A 25 -21.55 -12.55 -1.80
N SER A 26 -21.41 -11.79 -2.88
CA SER A 26 -20.21 -10.94 -3.10
C SER A 26 -20.48 -9.86 -4.16
N GLY A 27 -20.42 -8.61 -3.72
CA GLY A 27 -19.58 -7.54 -4.29
C GLY A 27 -19.81 -7.02 -5.72
N SER A 28 -20.14 -5.71 -5.75
CA SER A 28 -19.70 -4.70 -6.74
C SER A 28 -20.33 -4.68 -8.15
N ALA A 29 -21.11 -3.63 -8.44
CA ALA A 29 -20.66 -2.50 -9.26
C ALA A 29 -21.83 -1.58 -9.67
N MET A 30 -21.52 -0.29 -9.78
CA MET A 30 -22.36 0.77 -10.31
C MET A 30 -22.95 0.50 -11.70
N ALA A 31 -24.14 1.07 -11.88
CA ALA A 31 -24.69 1.59 -13.13
C ALA A 31 -24.75 0.63 -14.33
N CYS A 32 -25.87 -0.08 -14.46
CA CYS A 32 -26.55 -0.19 -15.74
C CYS A 32 -28.04 -0.42 -15.49
N ALA A 33 -28.86 0.42 -16.12
CA ALA A 33 -30.28 0.20 -16.29
C ALA A 33 -30.49 -1.09 -17.12
N ALA A 34 -30.47 -2.24 -16.44
CA ALA A 34 -30.81 -3.52 -17.02
C ALA A 34 -32.29 -3.82 -16.71
N VAL A 35 -33.07 -3.67 -17.77
CA VAL A 35 -34.47 -4.06 -17.91
C VAL A 35 -34.79 -5.37 -17.16
N ALA A 36 -35.49 -5.25 -16.03
CA ALA A 36 -36.22 -6.36 -15.44
C ALA A 36 -37.42 -6.68 -16.34
N LYS A 37 -37.27 -7.70 -17.20
CA LYS A 37 -38.41 -8.32 -17.88
C LYS A 37 -38.91 -9.49 -17.03
N GLY A 38 -40.10 -9.32 -16.43
CA GLY A 38 -40.88 -10.44 -15.92
C GLY A 38 -41.88 -10.08 -14.82
N GLY A 39 -42.90 -9.26 -15.13
CA GLY A 39 -44.02 -8.94 -14.22
C GLY A 39 -44.25 -7.43 -14.11
N GLY A 40 -44.80 -6.82 -15.17
CA GLY A 40 -44.81 -5.37 -15.34
C GLY A 40 -45.80 -4.62 -14.44
N SER A 41 -45.31 -4.06 -13.34
CA SER A 41 -45.77 -2.75 -12.86
C SER A 41 -44.79 -1.71 -13.38
N SER A 42 -45.13 -1.02 -14.48
CA SER A 42 -44.32 0.09 -14.96
C SER A 42 -44.45 1.27 -13.98
N PHE A 43 -43.54 1.39 -13.02
CA PHE A 43 -43.45 2.58 -12.19
C PHE A 43 -43.05 3.77 -13.07
N SER A 44 -43.90 4.79 -13.11
CA SER A 44 -43.62 6.00 -13.87
C SER A 44 -42.94 7.01 -12.95
N ASP A 45 -41.60 7.06 -12.97
CA ASP A 45 -40.81 8.09 -12.28
C ASP A 45 -41.19 9.51 -12.71
N ARG A 46 -41.80 9.64 -13.90
CA ARG A 46 -42.36 10.90 -14.38
C ARG A 46 -43.59 11.32 -13.58
N HIS A 47 -44.46 10.37 -13.21
CA HIS A 47 -45.64 10.67 -12.41
C HIS A 47 -45.26 11.15 -11.00
N ALA A 48 -44.31 10.46 -10.34
CA ALA A 48 -43.83 10.83 -9.01
C ALA A 48 -43.21 12.26 -8.99
N ARG A 49 -42.34 12.57 -9.97
CA ARG A 49 -41.73 13.91 -10.09
C ARG A 49 -42.76 15.00 -10.38
N LEU A 50 -43.74 14.73 -11.24
CA LEU A 50 -44.81 15.69 -11.51
C LEU A 50 -45.70 15.91 -10.29
N LEU A 51 -45.98 14.85 -9.51
CA LEU A 51 -46.76 14.93 -8.28
C LEU A 51 -46.05 15.80 -7.23
N LEU A 52 -44.76 15.57 -6.95
CA LEU A 52 -43.98 16.45 -6.07
C LEU A 52 -43.97 17.91 -6.57
N ALA A 53 -43.78 18.13 -7.88
CA ALA A 53 -43.80 19.47 -8.46
C ALA A 53 -45.15 20.18 -8.27
N GLN A 54 -46.28 19.46 -8.41
CA GLN A 54 -47.60 20.05 -8.13
C GLN A 54 -47.80 20.32 -6.64
N ILE A 55 -47.36 19.42 -5.75
CA ILE A 55 -47.45 19.62 -4.30
C ILE A 55 -46.63 20.84 -3.87
N ASN A 56 -45.43 21.04 -4.43
CA ASN A 56 -44.63 22.23 -4.17
C ASN A 56 -45.32 23.52 -4.70
N ARG A 57 -45.99 23.45 -5.85
CA ARG A 57 -46.77 24.56 -6.38
C ARG A 57 -47.94 24.95 -5.46
N LEU A 58 -48.61 23.95 -4.87
CA LEU A 58 -49.67 24.17 -3.89
C LEU A 58 -49.15 24.81 -2.61
N ARG A 59 -47.95 24.39 -2.13
CA ARG A 59 -47.25 25.04 -1.00
C ARG A 59 -46.97 26.52 -1.29
N ALA A 60 -46.39 26.82 -2.45
CA ALA A 60 -46.07 28.20 -2.84
C ALA A 60 -47.33 29.09 -2.95
N GLY A 61 -48.45 28.52 -3.36
CA GLY A 61 -49.76 29.18 -3.39
C GLY A 61 -50.52 29.16 -2.06
N GLN A 62 -49.90 28.69 -0.96
CA GLN A 62 -50.51 28.53 0.38
C GLN A 62 -51.86 27.80 0.38
N SER A 63 -52.07 26.90 -0.58
CA SER A 63 -53.32 26.19 -0.78
C SER A 63 -53.25 24.82 -0.11
N PHE A 64 -54.21 24.51 0.77
CA PHE A 64 -54.27 23.27 1.57
C PHE A 64 -53.18 23.09 2.63
N CYS A 65 -52.42 24.13 2.99
CA CYS A 65 -51.48 24.08 4.11
C CYS A 65 -52.24 23.98 5.44
N ASP A 66 -52.00 22.90 6.18
CA ASP A 66 -52.70 22.52 7.42
C ASP A 66 -51.85 22.72 8.68
N VAL A 67 -50.57 23.09 8.53
CA VAL A 67 -49.72 23.46 9.66
C VAL A 67 -48.72 24.57 9.30
N ARG A 68 -48.34 25.35 10.30
CA ARG A 68 -47.31 26.39 10.19
C ARG A 68 -46.15 26.07 11.12
N LEU A 69 -44.95 25.93 10.56
CA LEU A 69 -43.72 25.70 11.31
C LEU A 69 -43.05 27.04 11.61
N GLU A 70 -42.86 27.35 12.88
CA GLU A 70 -42.07 28.51 13.34
C GLU A 70 -40.64 28.05 13.62
N VAL A 71 -39.68 28.58 12.86
CA VAL A 71 -38.23 28.33 13.00
C VAL A 71 -37.57 29.70 13.18
N GLY A 72 -37.16 30.02 14.41
CA GLY A 72 -36.66 31.36 14.74
C GLY A 72 -37.71 32.45 14.47
N PRO A 73 -37.40 33.51 13.69
CA PRO A 73 -38.36 34.55 13.33
C PRO A 73 -39.26 34.21 12.13
N GLU A 74 -38.96 33.13 11.39
CA GLU A 74 -39.65 32.79 10.15
C GLU A 74 -40.74 31.75 10.35
N ALA A 75 -41.78 31.84 9.53
CA ALA A 75 -42.93 30.96 9.58
C ALA A 75 -43.22 30.31 8.22
N PHE A 76 -43.16 28.98 8.18
CA PHE A 76 -43.29 28.18 6.96
C PHE A 76 -44.65 27.47 6.90
N PRO A 77 -45.54 27.81 5.96
CA PRO A 77 -46.80 27.09 5.74
C PRO A 77 -46.53 25.78 4.97
N VAL A 78 -46.94 24.64 5.54
CA VAL A 78 -46.59 23.31 5.02
C VAL A 78 -47.75 22.31 5.19
N HIS A 79 -47.62 21.15 4.54
CA HIS A 79 -48.57 20.04 4.61
C HIS A 79 -48.06 18.96 5.58
N ARG A 80 -48.86 18.60 6.59
CA ARG A 80 -48.54 17.54 7.58
C ARG A 80 -48.27 16.20 6.92
N LEU A 81 -49.08 15.84 5.92
CA LEU A 81 -48.95 14.56 5.21
C LEU A 81 -47.59 14.41 4.52
N VAL A 82 -47.12 15.47 3.85
CA VAL A 82 -45.86 15.45 3.09
C VAL A 82 -44.68 15.33 4.05
N LEU A 83 -44.70 16.08 5.16
CA LEU A 83 -43.67 16.01 6.19
C LEU A 83 -43.64 14.65 6.90
N ALA A 84 -44.81 14.13 7.29
CA ALA A 84 -44.92 12.81 7.92
C ALA A 84 -44.49 11.67 6.99
N ALA A 85 -44.73 11.80 5.68
CA ALA A 85 -44.31 10.80 4.70
C ALA A 85 -42.80 10.83 4.46
N SER A 86 -42.17 12.00 4.58
CA SER A 86 -40.76 12.20 4.20
C SER A 86 -39.79 12.08 5.38
N SER A 87 -40.26 12.22 6.62
CA SER A 87 -39.41 12.17 7.82
C SER A 87 -40.13 11.46 8.98
N PRO A 88 -39.49 10.45 9.59
CA PRO A 88 -40.05 9.76 10.75
C PRO A 88 -40.20 10.66 11.97
N TYR A 89 -39.36 11.69 12.12
CA TYR A 89 -39.49 12.71 13.16
C TYR A 89 -40.84 13.41 13.07
N PHE A 90 -41.22 13.89 11.88
CA PHE A 90 -42.52 14.54 11.67
C PHE A 90 -43.68 13.56 11.76
N ALA A 91 -43.50 12.31 11.31
CA ALA A 91 -44.50 11.27 11.48
C ALA A 91 -44.83 11.04 12.96
N ALA A 92 -43.81 10.93 13.81
CA ALA A 92 -43.96 10.79 15.25
C ALA A 92 -44.57 12.05 15.89
N LEU A 93 -44.17 13.24 15.43
CA LEU A 93 -44.70 14.52 15.91
C LEU A 93 -46.21 14.65 15.68
N PHE A 94 -46.71 14.22 14.52
CA PHE A 94 -48.11 14.36 14.16
C PHE A 94 -48.98 13.16 14.58
N ALA A 95 -48.44 11.93 14.61
CA ALA A 95 -49.19 10.72 14.95
C ALA A 95 -49.12 10.32 16.44
N GLY A 96 -48.07 10.73 17.17
CA GLY A 96 -47.72 10.19 18.49
C GLY A 96 -48.51 10.71 19.70
N GLY A 97 -49.62 11.43 19.53
CA GLY A 97 -50.42 11.96 20.65
C GLY A 97 -49.72 13.03 21.50
N MET A 98 -48.66 13.66 20.99
CA MET A 98 -47.98 14.80 21.64
C MET A 98 -48.87 16.05 21.63
N LYS A 99 -48.61 17.03 22.52
CA LYS A 99 -49.42 18.26 22.68
C LYS A 99 -49.51 19.10 21.39
N GLU A 100 -48.56 18.90 20.50
CA GLU A 100 -48.37 19.57 19.21
C GLU A 100 -49.25 18.97 18.11
N SER A 101 -49.75 17.74 18.29
CA SER A 101 -50.57 17.03 17.30
C SER A 101 -51.86 17.77 16.91
N GLY A 102 -52.44 18.55 17.82
CA GLY A 102 -53.64 19.36 17.59
C GLY A 102 -53.40 20.86 17.38
N ARG A 103 -52.13 21.31 17.28
CA ARG A 103 -51.81 22.74 17.08
C ARG A 103 -51.59 23.07 15.61
N ASP A 104 -52.11 24.21 15.20
CA ASP A 104 -51.89 24.78 13.85
C ASP A 104 -50.49 25.39 13.70
N VAL A 105 -49.82 25.67 14.82
CA VAL A 105 -48.47 26.25 14.88
C VAL A 105 -47.56 25.36 15.73
N VAL A 106 -46.44 24.93 15.14
CA VAL A 106 -45.42 24.09 15.77
C VAL A 106 -44.09 24.82 15.71
N ARG A 107 -43.39 24.92 16.85
CA ARG A 107 -42.07 25.55 16.94
C ARG A 107 -40.97 24.51 16.85
N ILE A 108 -40.02 24.72 15.95
CA ILE A 108 -38.81 23.92 15.84
C ILE A 108 -37.66 24.77 16.38
N ALA A 109 -37.02 24.29 17.43
CA ALA A 109 -35.89 24.96 18.06
C ALA A 109 -34.58 24.28 17.66
N GLY A 110 -33.50 25.05 17.50
CA GLY A 110 -32.16 24.52 17.25
C GLY A 110 -31.75 24.40 15.77
N VAL A 111 -32.54 24.94 14.85
CA VAL A 111 -32.21 24.97 13.40
C VAL A 111 -32.32 26.41 12.89
N GLU A 112 -31.38 26.84 12.05
CA GLU A 112 -31.43 28.13 11.38
C GLU A 112 -32.49 28.15 10.26
N ALA A 113 -33.10 29.31 10.01
CA ALA A 113 -34.19 29.43 9.04
C ALA A 113 -33.75 29.07 7.61
N ASP A 114 -32.54 29.48 7.20
CA ASP A 114 -31.98 29.22 5.86
C ASP A 114 -31.70 27.73 5.63
N THR A 115 -31.11 27.07 6.64
CA THR A 115 -30.86 25.61 6.62
C THR A 115 -32.17 24.85 6.59
N PHE A 116 -33.17 25.26 7.38
CA PHE A 116 -34.50 24.67 7.35
C PHE A 116 -35.20 24.86 5.99
N HIS A 117 -35.06 26.04 5.37
CA HIS A 117 -35.60 26.29 4.03
C HIS A 117 -35.01 25.31 3.01
N THR A 118 -33.71 25.06 3.06
CA THR A 118 -33.03 24.10 2.18
C THR A 118 -33.55 22.67 2.37
N LEU A 119 -33.73 22.24 3.62
CA LEU A 119 -34.30 20.92 3.94
C LEU A 119 -35.77 20.81 3.50
N LEU A 120 -36.53 21.88 3.66
CA LEU A 120 -37.92 21.91 3.24
C LEU A 120 -38.04 21.87 1.71
N ASP A 121 -37.17 22.58 0.99
CA ASP A 121 -37.10 22.49 -0.46
C ASP A 121 -36.72 21.08 -0.91
N PHE A 122 -35.82 20.39 -0.22
CA PHE A 122 -35.53 18.98 -0.48
C PHE A 122 -36.79 18.11 -0.33
N ILE A 123 -37.55 18.26 0.76
CA ILE A 123 -38.79 17.48 0.99
C ILE A 123 -39.80 17.66 -0.16
N TYR A 124 -39.90 18.87 -0.72
CA TYR A 124 -40.88 19.19 -1.76
C TYR A 124 -40.37 19.05 -3.21
N THR A 125 -39.06 18.96 -3.42
CA THR A 125 -38.46 18.87 -4.77
C THR A 125 -37.69 17.57 -5.01
N GLY A 126 -37.30 16.85 -3.96
CA GLY A 126 -36.41 15.69 -4.03
C GLY A 126 -34.99 16.05 -4.49
N ARG A 127 -34.58 17.31 -4.39
CA ARG A 127 -33.24 17.79 -4.78
C ARG A 127 -32.68 18.71 -3.71
N VAL A 128 -31.45 18.44 -3.28
CA VAL A 128 -30.66 19.38 -2.49
C VAL A 128 -29.87 20.24 -3.47
N VAL A 129 -30.14 21.53 -3.53
CA VAL A 129 -29.60 22.43 -4.60
C VAL A 129 -28.38 23.22 -4.14
N SER A 130 -28.13 23.32 -2.84
CA SER A 130 -27.14 24.23 -2.27
C SER A 130 -26.29 23.56 -1.18
N ILE A 131 -25.54 22.51 -1.51
CA ILE A 131 -24.51 22.00 -0.59
C ILE A 131 -23.21 22.76 -0.88
N GLY A 132 -22.66 23.41 0.14
CA GLY A 132 -21.38 24.12 0.08
C GLY A 132 -20.62 24.04 1.40
N GLU A 133 -19.35 24.43 1.40
CA GLU A 133 -18.46 24.30 2.57
C GLU A 133 -18.97 25.03 3.82
N HIS A 134 -19.68 26.15 3.63
CA HIS A 134 -20.19 26.99 4.71
C HIS A 134 -21.48 26.46 5.36
N ASN A 135 -22.21 25.58 4.69
CA ASN A 135 -23.53 25.13 5.17
C ASN A 135 -23.63 23.63 5.41
N VAL A 136 -22.69 22.83 4.89
CA VAL A 136 -22.75 21.37 4.94
C VAL A 136 -22.80 20.84 6.38
N GLN A 137 -22.08 21.46 7.31
CA GLN A 137 -22.05 21.00 8.69
C GLN A 137 -23.40 21.21 9.40
N GLU A 138 -23.95 22.41 9.29
CA GLU A 138 -25.26 22.75 9.87
C GLU A 138 -26.39 21.96 9.21
N LEU A 139 -26.30 21.75 7.90
CA LEU A 139 -27.26 20.98 7.14
C LEU A 139 -27.30 19.52 7.59
N ILE A 140 -26.14 18.89 7.84
CA ILE A 140 -26.08 17.52 8.37
C ILE A 140 -26.72 17.44 9.75
N VAL A 141 -26.36 18.35 10.68
CA VAL A 141 -26.89 18.33 12.04
C VAL A 141 -28.42 18.53 12.03
N ALA A 142 -28.92 19.43 11.20
CA ALA A 142 -30.36 19.65 11.06
C ALA A 142 -31.07 18.48 10.35
N ALA A 143 -30.46 17.88 9.33
CA ALA A 143 -31.00 16.72 8.63
C ALA A 143 -31.08 15.49 9.55
N ASP A 144 -30.05 15.23 10.34
CA ASP A 144 -30.03 14.15 11.33
C ASP A 144 -31.09 14.36 12.41
N MET A 145 -31.20 15.59 12.96
CA MET A 145 -32.24 15.95 13.91
C MET A 145 -33.66 15.70 13.37
N LEU A 146 -33.89 16.01 12.09
CA LEU A 146 -35.17 15.77 11.41
C LEU A 146 -35.28 14.36 10.79
N GLN A 147 -34.29 13.49 10.99
CA GLN A 147 -34.24 12.13 10.47
C GLN A 147 -34.41 12.03 8.93
N LEU A 148 -33.76 12.95 8.20
CA LEU A 148 -33.68 12.97 6.74
C LEU A 148 -32.38 12.31 6.27
N THR A 149 -32.34 10.98 6.29
CA THR A 149 -31.12 10.19 6.02
C THR A 149 -30.51 10.42 4.64
N GLU A 150 -31.33 10.56 3.59
CA GLU A 150 -30.81 10.81 2.23
C GLU A 150 -30.01 12.12 2.12
N VAL A 151 -30.41 13.16 2.86
CA VAL A 151 -29.67 14.43 2.87
C VAL A 151 -28.35 14.27 3.60
N VAL A 152 -28.33 13.54 4.71
CA VAL A 152 -27.10 13.23 5.46
C VAL A 152 -26.13 12.46 4.55
N GLU A 153 -26.58 11.43 3.84
CA GLU A 153 -25.76 10.65 2.91
C GLU A 153 -25.16 11.52 1.79
N LEU A 154 -25.97 12.38 1.15
CA LEU A 154 -25.49 13.30 0.11
C LEU A 154 -24.44 14.29 0.65
N CYS A 155 -24.63 14.80 1.86
CA CYS A 155 -23.66 15.70 2.49
C CYS A 155 -22.37 14.96 2.89
N CYS A 156 -22.48 13.71 3.35
CA CYS A 156 -21.32 12.86 3.63
C CYS A 156 -20.50 12.57 2.37
N GLU A 157 -21.15 12.26 1.23
CA GLU A 157 -20.47 12.07 -0.05
C GLU A 157 -19.77 13.36 -0.53
N PHE A 158 -20.40 14.53 -0.33
CA PHE A 158 -19.75 15.80 -0.61
C PHE A 158 -18.49 16.01 0.25
N LEU A 159 -18.57 15.73 1.56
CA LEU A 159 -17.42 15.84 2.47
C LEU A 159 -16.29 14.86 2.14
N LYS A 160 -16.61 13.62 1.73
CA LYS A 160 -15.60 12.64 1.28
C LYS A 160 -14.81 13.15 0.08
N GLY A 161 -15.44 13.90 -0.82
CA GLY A 161 -14.79 14.52 -1.99
C GLY A 161 -13.94 15.76 -1.70
N GLN A 162 -14.03 16.34 -0.49
CA GLN A 162 -13.30 17.56 -0.09
C GLN A 162 -12.29 17.30 1.04
N ILE A 163 -11.94 16.04 1.29
CA ILE A 163 -10.97 15.70 2.33
C ILE A 163 -9.55 16.09 1.91
N ASP A 164 -8.81 16.68 2.85
CA ASP A 164 -7.43 17.15 2.70
C ASP A 164 -6.64 16.79 3.97
N PRO A 165 -5.32 16.55 3.90
CA PRO A 165 -4.51 16.24 5.08
C PRO A 165 -4.62 17.29 6.21
N LEU A 166 -4.94 18.55 5.88
CA LEU A 166 -5.08 19.63 6.87
C LEU A 166 -6.45 19.69 7.56
N ASN A 167 -7.51 19.16 6.92
CA ASN A 167 -8.90 19.23 7.44
C ASN A 167 -9.43 17.89 7.97
N CYS A 168 -8.71 16.80 7.71
CA CYS A 168 -9.18 15.43 7.96
C CYS A 168 -9.46 15.16 9.45
N ILE A 169 -8.72 15.80 10.35
CA ILE A 169 -8.91 15.65 11.80
C ILE A 169 -10.19 16.37 12.25
N GLY A 170 -10.43 17.59 11.79
CA GLY A 170 -11.68 18.31 12.04
C GLY A 170 -12.89 17.52 11.54
N LEU A 171 -12.82 16.96 10.33
CA LEU A 171 -13.87 16.10 9.78
C LEU A 171 -14.07 14.81 10.57
N PHE A 172 -12.99 14.20 11.06
CA PHE A 172 -13.06 13.03 11.94
C PHE A 172 -13.78 13.38 13.26
N GLN A 173 -13.40 14.47 13.93
CA GLN A 173 -14.07 14.92 15.16
C GLN A 173 -15.55 15.26 14.93
N PHE A 174 -15.86 15.87 13.80
CA PHE A 174 -17.23 16.17 13.38
C PHE A 174 -18.04 14.88 13.13
N SER A 175 -17.46 13.89 12.47
CA SER A 175 -18.11 12.60 12.23
C SER A 175 -18.42 11.83 13.54
N GLU A 176 -17.55 11.95 14.56
CA GLU A 176 -17.80 11.38 15.89
C GLU A 176 -18.97 12.06 16.61
N GLN A 177 -19.19 13.37 16.39
CA GLN A 177 -20.30 14.11 17.00
C GLN A 177 -21.66 13.73 16.40
N ILE A 178 -21.72 13.50 15.09
CA ILE A 178 -22.95 13.10 14.38
C ILE A 178 -23.18 11.59 14.47
N ALA A 179 -22.20 10.82 14.96
CA ALA A 179 -22.22 9.36 14.97
C ALA A 179 -22.44 8.75 13.56
N CYS A 180 -21.98 9.44 12.52
CA CYS A 180 -22.00 8.93 11.16
C CYS A 180 -20.85 7.95 10.94
N HIS A 181 -21.14 6.65 11.02
CA HIS A 181 -20.13 5.59 10.93
C HIS A 181 -19.39 5.56 9.59
N ASP A 182 -20.09 5.77 8.47
CA ASP A 182 -19.49 5.70 7.13
C ASP A 182 -18.45 6.81 6.88
N LEU A 183 -18.74 8.04 7.33
CA LEU A 183 -17.80 9.16 7.24
C LEU A 183 -16.63 8.99 8.22
N MET A 184 -16.91 8.47 9.41
CA MET A 184 -15.88 8.20 10.42
C MET A 184 -14.88 7.14 9.95
N GLU A 185 -15.35 6.00 9.40
CA GLU A 185 -14.46 4.95 8.87
C GLU A 185 -13.61 5.45 7.70
N PHE A 186 -14.20 6.25 6.82
CA PHE A 186 -13.49 6.84 5.69
C PHE A 186 -12.42 7.85 6.14
N THR A 187 -12.76 8.79 7.04
CA THR A 187 -11.82 9.78 7.58
C THR A 187 -10.71 9.10 8.38
N GLU A 188 -11.03 8.10 9.20
CA GLU A 188 -10.03 7.31 9.94
C GLU A 188 -9.06 6.59 9.00
N SER A 189 -9.58 5.95 7.93
CA SER A 189 -8.75 5.30 6.91
C SER A 189 -7.85 6.29 6.17
N TYR A 190 -8.35 7.49 5.89
CA TYR A 190 -7.57 8.56 5.25
C TYR A 190 -6.44 9.09 6.16
N ILE A 191 -6.74 9.35 7.44
CA ILE A 191 -5.74 9.74 8.45
C ILE A 191 -4.64 8.68 8.55
N HIS A 192 -5.01 7.40 8.56
CA HIS A 192 -4.04 6.30 8.60
C HIS A 192 -3.17 6.23 7.34
N ALA A 193 -3.72 6.54 6.16
CA ALA A 193 -2.98 6.55 4.90
C ALA A 193 -2.00 7.73 4.79
N HIS A 194 -2.41 8.93 5.21
CA HIS A 194 -1.62 10.17 5.09
C HIS A 194 -1.01 10.65 6.40
N PHE A 195 -0.78 9.74 7.36
CA PHE A 195 -0.36 10.06 8.73
C PHE A 195 0.86 10.98 8.82
N LEU A 196 1.84 10.83 7.92
CA LEU A 196 3.07 11.64 7.92
C LEU A 196 2.84 13.12 7.59
N GLU A 197 1.82 13.43 6.79
CA GLU A 197 1.41 14.79 6.48
C GLU A 197 0.55 15.34 7.63
N VAL A 198 -0.40 14.53 8.11
CA VAL A 198 -1.35 14.90 9.16
C VAL A 198 -0.67 15.23 10.49
N GLN A 199 0.40 14.51 10.89
CA GLN A 199 1.11 14.77 12.15
C GLN A 199 1.70 16.19 12.24
N SER A 200 1.96 16.83 11.10
CA SER A 200 2.56 18.16 11.03
C SER A 200 1.50 19.27 11.18
N GLY A 201 0.21 18.93 11.06
CA GLY A 201 -0.90 19.88 11.14
C GLY A 201 -1.23 20.34 12.56
N GLU A 202 -1.78 21.55 12.69
CA GLU A 202 -2.20 22.08 13.99
C GLU A 202 -3.40 21.34 14.58
N GLU A 203 -4.31 20.84 13.73
CA GLU A 203 -5.48 20.07 14.17
C GLU A 203 -5.08 18.78 14.89
N PHE A 204 -3.99 18.14 14.45
CA PHE A 204 -3.43 16.97 15.13
C PHE A 204 -2.98 17.30 16.56
N LEU A 205 -2.37 18.47 16.77
CA LEU A 205 -1.96 18.93 18.10
C LEU A 205 -3.15 19.32 19.00
N ALA A 206 -4.31 19.60 18.40
CA ALA A 206 -5.56 19.91 19.10
C ALA A 206 -6.36 18.68 19.54
N LEU A 207 -5.99 17.48 19.10
CA LEU A 207 -6.65 16.22 19.47
C LEU A 207 -6.74 16.01 20.98
N THR A 208 -7.83 15.37 21.41
CA THR A 208 -7.96 14.86 22.78
C THR A 208 -7.05 13.65 23.01
N LYS A 209 -6.78 13.35 24.28
CA LYS A 209 -5.99 12.17 24.70
C LYS A 209 -6.55 10.89 24.06
N GLU A 210 -7.86 10.71 24.15
CA GLU A 210 -8.54 9.48 23.77
C GLU A 210 -8.50 9.28 22.25
N GLN A 211 -8.72 10.36 21.49
CA GLN A 211 -8.64 10.35 20.03
C GLN A 211 -7.21 10.10 19.54
N LEU A 212 -6.21 10.74 20.16
CA LEU A 212 -4.82 10.49 19.81
C LEU A 212 -4.43 9.03 20.06
N ILE A 213 -4.78 8.46 21.21
CA ILE A 213 -4.48 7.05 21.53
C ILE A 213 -5.18 6.12 20.54
N LYS A 214 -6.41 6.42 20.11
CA LYS A 214 -7.15 5.66 19.10
C LYS A 214 -6.36 5.60 17.78
N ILE A 215 -5.91 6.76 17.27
CA ILE A 215 -5.12 6.85 16.03
C ILE A 215 -3.77 6.13 16.19
N LEU A 216 -3.03 6.42 17.26
CA LEU A 216 -1.69 5.84 17.50
C LEU A 216 -1.73 4.33 17.78
N ARG A 217 -2.89 3.75 18.15
CA ARG A 217 -3.04 2.31 18.37
C ARG A 217 -3.31 1.53 17.08
N SER A 218 -3.72 2.20 16.01
CA SER A 218 -4.08 1.57 14.74
C SER A 218 -2.92 0.78 14.11
N GLU A 219 -3.20 -0.43 13.63
CA GLU A 219 -2.25 -1.27 12.89
C GLU A 219 -2.07 -0.79 11.43
N ASP A 220 -2.91 0.13 10.97
CA ASP A 220 -3.00 0.56 9.58
C ASP A 220 -2.33 1.91 9.31
N LEU A 221 -1.57 2.43 10.27
CA LEU A 221 -0.75 3.62 10.07
C LEU A 221 0.30 3.38 8.99
N SER A 222 0.29 4.25 7.97
CA SER A 222 1.30 4.30 6.92
C SER A 222 2.54 5.02 7.45
N ILE A 223 3.50 4.24 7.94
CA ILE A 223 4.78 4.72 8.50
C ILE A 223 5.94 3.90 7.94
N GLU A 224 7.12 4.51 7.89
CA GLU A 224 8.37 3.85 7.52
C GLU A 224 9.10 3.31 8.75
N ASP A 225 9.10 4.09 9.83
CA ASP A 225 9.76 3.78 11.10
C ASP A 225 8.82 4.13 12.26
N GLU A 226 8.78 3.29 13.30
CA GLU A 226 8.02 3.56 14.52
C GLU A 226 8.53 4.84 15.22
N TYR A 227 9.77 5.27 14.93
CA TYR A 227 10.29 6.55 15.39
C TYR A 227 9.42 7.75 14.98
N GLN A 228 8.73 7.68 13.84
CA GLN A 228 7.80 8.72 13.40
C GLN A 228 6.57 8.81 14.33
N VAL A 229 6.03 7.67 14.76
CA VAL A 229 4.93 7.61 15.74
C VAL A 229 5.37 8.19 17.09
N PHE A 230 6.60 7.87 17.52
CA PHE A 230 7.19 8.44 18.72
C PHE A 230 7.30 9.98 18.64
N ILE A 231 7.78 10.51 17.50
CA ILE A 231 7.87 11.96 17.29
C ILE A 231 6.48 12.59 17.35
N ALA A 232 5.48 12.05 16.65
CA ALA A 232 4.12 12.57 16.65
C ALA A 232 3.52 12.62 18.07
N ALA A 233 3.68 11.56 18.84
CA ALA A 233 3.25 11.49 20.24
C ALA A 233 3.96 12.55 21.10
N MET A 234 5.26 12.74 20.91
CA MET A 234 6.05 13.73 21.64
C MET A 234 5.69 15.17 21.26
N GLN A 235 5.45 15.46 19.98
CA GLN A 235 5.02 16.79 19.52
C GLN A 235 3.70 17.21 20.16
N TRP A 236 2.75 16.28 20.27
CA TRP A 236 1.49 16.53 20.98
C TRP A 236 1.71 16.83 22.48
N ILE A 237 2.61 16.10 23.16
CA ILE A 237 2.93 16.35 24.57
C ILE A 237 3.62 17.71 24.74
N LEU A 238 4.55 18.06 23.86
CA LEU A 238 5.35 19.28 23.94
C LEU A 238 4.55 20.57 23.69
N LYS A 239 3.42 20.50 22.98
CA LYS A 239 2.54 21.67 22.75
C LYS A 239 1.95 22.25 24.05
N ASP A 240 1.60 21.42 25.02
CA ASP A 240 1.09 21.84 26.34
C ASP A 240 1.68 20.94 27.45
N VAL A 241 2.96 21.15 27.74
CA VAL A 241 3.69 20.39 28.77
C VAL A 241 3.02 20.50 30.14
N GLY A 242 2.38 21.64 30.45
CA GLY A 242 1.75 21.89 31.75
C GLY A 242 0.63 20.90 32.07
N LYS A 243 -0.31 20.71 31.13
CA LYS A 243 -1.45 19.80 31.31
C LYS A 243 -1.13 18.38 30.85
N ARG A 244 -0.37 18.22 29.76
CA ARG A 244 -0.20 16.92 29.06
C ARG A 244 0.88 16.03 29.66
N LYS A 245 1.79 16.55 30.49
CA LYS A 245 2.85 15.75 31.16
C LYS A 245 2.32 14.57 31.98
N LYS A 246 1.08 14.64 32.49
CA LYS A 246 0.47 13.58 33.29
C LYS A 246 0.13 12.35 32.44
N TYR A 247 -0.12 12.55 31.14
CA TYR A 247 -0.57 11.51 30.22
C TYR A 247 0.59 10.88 29.43
N VAL A 248 1.84 11.22 29.73
CA VAL A 248 3.02 10.76 28.98
C VAL A 248 3.07 9.24 28.86
N VAL A 249 2.84 8.53 29.97
CA VAL A 249 2.88 7.06 29.97
C VAL A 249 1.73 6.48 29.13
N GLU A 250 0.54 7.06 29.21
CA GLU A 250 -0.64 6.60 28.48
C GLU A 250 -0.54 6.89 26.96
N VAL A 251 0.01 8.05 26.58
CA VAL A 251 0.18 8.45 25.18
C VAL A 251 1.33 7.71 24.51
N LEU A 252 2.36 7.32 25.27
CA LEU A 252 3.47 6.51 24.76
C LEU A 252 3.19 5.00 24.84
N GLU A 253 2.14 4.56 25.53
CA GLU A 253 1.73 3.15 25.59
C GLU A 253 1.56 2.51 24.20
N PRO A 254 0.94 3.17 23.20
CA PRO A 254 0.78 2.61 21.86
C PRO A 254 2.07 2.58 21.02
N VAL A 255 3.13 3.28 21.45
CA VAL A 255 4.41 3.34 20.73
C VAL A 255 5.21 2.05 20.96
N ARG A 256 5.70 1.46 19.87
CA ARG A 256 6.44 0.18 19.92
C ARG A 256 7.93 0.40 20.20
N PHE A 257 8.26 0.74 21.45
CA PHE A 257 9.63 0.97 21.92
C PHE A 257 10.68 -0.09 21.51
N PRO A 258 10.38 -1.41 21.47
CA PRO A 258 11.36 -2.42 21.05
C PRO A 258 11.88 -2.25 19.61
N LEU A 259 11.12 -1.56 18.75
CA LEU A 259 11.49 -1.32 17.35
C LEU A 259 12.27 -0.01 17.17
N LEU A 260 12.38 0.83 18.20
CA LEU A 260 13.03 2.12 18.12
C LEU A 260 14.55 1.99 18.23
N PRO A 261 15.33 2.66 17.36
CA PRO A 261 16.78 2.71 17.51
C PRO A 261 17.20 3.41 18.81
N ALA A 262 17.77 2.65 19.76
CA ALA A 262 18.11 3.16 21.09
C ALA A 262 19.04 4.40 21.06
N GLN A 263 19.98 4.46 20.11
CA GLN A 263 20.91 5.58 19.98
C GLN A 263 20.21 6.90 19.59
N ARG A 264 19.24 6.84 18.65
CA ARG A 264 18.48 8.02 18.23
C ARG A 264 17.60 8.52 19.38
N LEU A 265 17.00 7.59 20.11
CA LEU A 265 16.13 7.90 21.22
C LEU A 265 16.88 8.52 22.40
N LEU A 266 18.09 8.03 22.73
CA LEU A 266 18.95 8.64 23.75
C LEU A 266 19.35 10.09 23.40
N LYS A 267 19.79 10.33 22.15
CA LYS A 267 20.09 11.69 21.67
C LYS A 267 18.87 12.61 21.76
N TYR A 268 17.68 12.10 21.44
CA TYR A 268 16.45 12.87 21.53
C TYR A 268 16.08 13.20 22.99
N ILE A 269 16.21 12.24 23.91
CA ILE A 269 15.99 12.43 25.35
C ILE A 269 16.94 13.49 25.93
N GLU A 270 18.19 13.52 25.48
CA GLU A 270 19.17 14.54 25.88
C GLU A 270 18.81 15.93 25.35
N SER A 271 18.17 16.03 24.19
CA SER A 271 17.74 17.32 23.62
C SER A 271 16.56 17.98 24.34
N ILE A 272 15.75 17.22 25.10
CA ILE A 272 14.54 17.73 25.77
C ILE A 272 14.92 18.59 26.99
N PRO A 273 14.43 19.84 27.10
CA PRO A 273 14.79 20.73 28.20
C PRO A 273 14.12 20.38 29.54
N ASP A 274 12.95 19.72 29.53
CA ASP A 274 12.21 19.38 30.75
C ASP A 274 12.78 18.13 31.44
N PHE A 275 13.20 18.31 32.70
CA PHE A 275 13.82 17.25 33.49
C PHE A 275 12.86 16.10 33.84
N SER A 276 11.60 16.39 34.13
CA SER A 276 10.62 15.36 34.53
C SER A 276 10.27 14.44 33.35
N LEU A 277 10.09 15.00 32.16
CA LEU A 277 9.90 14.24 30.93
C LEU A 277 11.12 13.38 30.60
N ARG A 278 12.32 13.93 30.75
CA ARG A 278 13.58 13.19 30.53
C ARG A 278 13.67 11.96 31.42
N VAL A 279 13.38 12.11 32.73
CA VAL A 279 13.40 10.99 33.67
C VAL A 279 12.33 9.95 33.32
N ALA A 280 11.11 10.37 32.98
CA ALA A 280 10.03 9.44 32.60
C ALA A 280 10.39 8.61 31.36
N LEU A 281 10.93 9.24 30.32
CA LEU A 281 11.38 8.57 29.10
C LEU A 281 12.56 7.63 29.35
N GLN A 282 13.53 8.02 30.18
CA GLN A 282 14.65 7.16 30.57
C GLN A 282 14.20 5.93 31.36
N THR A 283 13.22 6.08 32.25
CA THR A 283 12.65 4.97 33.02
C THR A 283 11.89 4.01 32.09
N LEU A 284 11.05 4.53 31.20
CA LEU A 284 10.35 3.71 30.20
C LEU A 284 11.34 2.94 29.31
N LEU A 285 12.38 3.61 28.82
CA LEU A 285 13.41 2.97 28.00
C LEU A 285 14.13 1.85 28.76
N LYS A 286 14.49 2.06 30.03
CA LYS A 286 15.11 1.03 30.86
C LYS A 286 14.18 -0.17 31.06
N GLU A 287 12.91 0.07 31.38
CA GLU A 287 11.91 -0.97 31.56
C GLU A 287 11.74 -1.82 30.28
N TYR A 288 11.64 -1.18 29.11
CA TYR A 288 11.54 -1.90 27.83
C TYR A 288 12.84 -2.63 27.46
N CYS A 289 14.02 -2.03 27.70
CA CYS A 289 15.31 -2.67 27.43
C CYS A 289 15.58 -3.88 28.35
N GLU A 290 15.13 -3.86 29.59
CA GLU A 290 15.27 -4.98 30.54
C GLU A 290 14.35 -6.14 30.16
N VAL A 291 13.09 -5.84 29.80
CA VAL A 291 12.12 -6.86 29.33
C VAL A 291 12.60 -7.57 28.06
N CYS A 292 13.26 -6.85 27.13
CA CYS A 292 13.83 -7.46 25.93
C CYS A 292 15.01 -8.40 26.21
N LYS A 293 15.71 -8.25 27.34
CA LYS A 293 16.87 -9.10 27.71
C LYS A 293 16.46 -10.39 28.42
N SER A 294 15.26 -10.46 28.98
CA SER A 294 14.75 -11.64 29.70
C SER A 294 13.35 -12.08 29.23
N PRO A 295 13.22 -12.89 28.17
CA PRO A 295 11.92 -13.40 27.70
C PRO A 295 11.35 -14.55 28.55
N LYS A 296 12.08 -15.00 29.58
CA LYS A 296 11.71 -16.17 30.38
C LYS A 296 10.87 -15.72 31.56
N GLU A 297 9.68 -16.29 31.67
CA GLU A 297 8.73 -16.18 32.80
C GLU A 297 7.78 -14.97 32.78
N ASN A 298 6.79 -14.95 31.88
CA ASN A 298 5.40 -14.58 32.21
C ASN A 298 4.43 -14.83 31.04
N LYS A 299 3.58 -15.86 31.17
CA LYS A 299 2.70 -16.37 30.10
C LYS A 299 1.50 -15.49 29.74
N VAL A 300 1.22 -14.41 30.49
CA VAL A 300 0.10 -13.49 30.24
C VAL A 300 0.58 -12.16 29.64
N SER A 301 1.76 -11.68 30.05
CA SER A 301 2.43 -10.51 29.47
C SER A 301 2.91 -10.75 28.03
N SER A 302 3.17 -12.01 27.67
CA SER A 302 3.72 -12.39 26.38
C SER A 302 2.81 -12.07 25.18
N PHE A 303 1.48 -12.02 25.34
CA PHE A 303 0.56 -11.77 24.21
C PHE A 303 0.46 -10.28 23.84
N LEU A 304 0.36 -9.39 24.85
CA LEU A 304 0.41 -7.93 24.65
C LEU A 304 1.83 -7.42 24.36
N GLN A 305 2.86 -8.11 24.86
CA GLN A 305 4.25 -7.80 24.49
C GLN A 305 4.60 -8.31 23.10
N ALA A 306 4.00 -9.42 22.65
CA ALA A 306 4.22 -9.93 21.29
C ALA A 306 3.73 -8.96 20.22
N SER A 307 2.67 -8.17 20.45
CA SER A 307 2.20 -7.15 19.50
C SER A 307 3.12 -5.93 19.45
N LYS A 308 3.63 -5.46 20.60
CA LYS A 308 4.59 -4.35 20.67
C LYS A 308 5.98 -4.71 20.14
N GLY A 309 6.28 -6.00 20.02
CA GLY A 309 7.49 -6.48 19.36
C GLY A 309 7.41 -6.47 17.84
N ARG A 310 6.21 -6.42 17.21
CA ARG A 310 6.06 -6.51 15.75
C ARG A 310 5.86 -5.13 15.13
N PRO A 311 6.36 -4.86 13.91
CA PRO A 311 5.93 -3.70 13.13
C PRO A 311 4.43 -3.73 12.87
N ARG A 312 3.85 -2.53 12.73
CA ARG A 312 2.43 -2.33 12.38
C ARG A 312 2.10 -3.07 11.10
N ARG A 313 0.89 -3.63 11.00
CA ARG A 313 0.45 -4.42 9.83
C ARG A 313 0.80 -3.74 8.51
N LYS A 314 0.50 -2.46 8.34
CA LYS A 314 0.76 -1.70 7.11
C LYS A 314 2.23 -1.29 6.92
N ALA A 315 3.00 -1.22 8.00
CA ALA A 315 4.44 -0.93 7.97
C ALA A 315 5.31 -2.19 7.75
N ARG A 316 4.71 -3.38 7.68
CA ARG A 316 5.47 -4.61 7.42
C ARG A 316 5.99 -4.62 6.00
N LYS A 317 7.30 -4.83 5.87
CA LYS A 317 7.95 -5.03 4.59
C LYS A 317 8.15 -6.51 4.31
N TYR A 318 7.75 -6.93 3.12
CA TYR A 318 7.88 -8.30 2.64
C TYR A 318 8.83 -8.33 1.44
N LEU A 319 9.85 -9.18 1.49
CA LEU A 319 10.71 -9.43 0.33
C LEU A 319 10.09 -10.57 -0.48
N TYR A 320 10.00 -10.39 -1.79
CA TYR A 320 9.53 -11.40 -2.72
C TYR A 320 10.69 -11.83 -3.60
N ALA A 321 11.15 -13.07 -3.44
CA ALA A 321 12.10 -13.71 -4.33
C ALA A 321 11.31 -14.43 -5.44
N VAL A 322 11.49 -13.97 -6.68
CA VAL A 322 10.68 -14.37 -7.83
C VAL A 322 11.56 -15.09 -8.86
N GLY A 323 11.17 -16.30 -9.24
CA GLY A 323 11.81 -17.03 -10.34
C GLY A 323 13.31 -17.30 -10.14
N GLY A 324 14.04 -17.29 -11.26
CA GLY A 324 15.46 -17.65 -11.34
C GLY A 324 15.64 -19.09 -11.83
N TYR A 325 16.87 -19.60 -11.75
CA TYR A 325 17.13 -21.03 -11.97
C TYR A 325 17.75 -21.67 -10.74
N THR A 326 17.55 -22.98 -10.59
CA THR A 326 18.20 -23.79 -9.56
C THR A 326 19.12 -24.84 -10.19
N ARG A 327 20.23 -25.13 -9.53
CA ARG A 327 21.14 -26.25 -9.86
C ARG A 327 21.62 -26.92 -8.58
N LEU A 328 21.26 -28.19 -8.44
CA LEU A 328 21.62 -29.02 -7.28
C LEU A 328 23.08 -29.49 -7.34
N GLN A 329 23.65 -29.76 -6.16
CA GLN A 329 25.00 -30.28 -6.03
C GLN A 329 25.16 -31.64 -6.73
N GLY A 330 26.23 -31.79 -7.52
CA GLY A 330 26.49 -33.01 -8.31
C GLY A 330 25.71 -33.10 -9.63
N GLY A 331 24.92 -32.08 -9.98
CA GLY A 331 24.25 -31.99 -11.28
C GLY A 331 25.20 -31.69 -12.43
N ARG A 332 24.79 -32.04 -13.66
CA ARG A 332 25.47 -31.61 -14.89
C ARG A 332 25.17 -30.14 -15.18
N TRP A 333 25.98 -29.53 -16.04
CA TRP A 333 25.75 -28.17 -16.54
C TRP A 333 24.35 -28.01 -17.16
N SER A 334 23.86 -29.06 -17.83
CA SER A 334 22.52 -29.13 -18.43
C SER A 334 21.36 -29.24 -17.44
N ASP A 335 21.63 -29.54 -16.16
CA ASP A 335 20.59 -29.83 -15.18
C ASP A 335 20.04 -28.54 -14.51
N SER A 336 20.28 -27.37 -15.10
CA SER A 336 19.68 -26.10 -14.69
C SER A 336 18.18 -26.11 -14.96
N ARG A 337 17.39 -25.76 -13.95
CA ARG A 337 15.93 -25.70 -14.06
C ARG A 337 15.44 -24.30 -13.75
N ALA A 338 14.79 -23.65 -14.72
CA ALA A 338 14.07 -22.41 -14.48
C ALA A 338 12.93 -22.63 -13.46
N LEU A 339 12.73 -21.65 -12.59
CA LEU A 339 11.78 -21.66 -11.50
C LEU A 339 10.58 -20.76 -11.83
N SER A 340 9.38 -21.22 -11.53
CA SER A 340 8.18 -20.38 -11.43
C SER A 340 7.83 -20.03 -9.99
N CYS A 341 8.53 -20.61 -9.01
CA CYS A 341 8.22 -20.43 -7.60
C CYS A 341 8.51 -18.99 -7.14
N VAL A 342 7.65 -18.51 -6.26
CA VAL A 342 7.79 -17.21 -5.64
C VAL A 342 7.75 -17.42 -4.13
N GLU A 343 8.74 -16.86 -3.45
CA GLU A 343 8.88 -16.98 -2.01
C GLU A 343 8.86 -15.60 -1.39
N ARG A 344 8.14 -15.48 -0.28
CA ARG A 344 7.96 -14.25 0.48
C ARG A 344 8.61 -14.39 1.84
N PHE A 345 9.57 -13.51 2.12
CA PHE A 345 10.20 -13.36 3.42
C PHE A 345 9.50 -12.27 4.22
N ASP A 346 9.08 -12.62 5.43
CA ASP A 346 8.62 -11.63 6.41
C ASP A 346 9.82 -11.16 7.22
N THR A 347 10.21 -9.89 7.03
CA THR A 347 11.36 -9.26 7.70
C THR A 347 11.27 -9.25 9.21
N PHE A 348 10.06 -9.41 9.77
CA PHE A 348 9.85 -9.41 11.20
C PHE A 348 9.92 -10.83 11.79
N SER A 349 9.22 -11.78 11.20
CA SER A 349 9.17 -13.14 11.72
C SER A 349 10.32 -14.02 11.25
N HIS A 350 11.15 -13.51 10.33
CA HIS A 350 12.33 -14.16 9.79
C HIS A 350 12.06 -15.56 9.21
N TYR A 351 10.90 -15.74 8.58
CA TYR A 351 10.56 -16.98 7.88
C TYR A 351 10.22 -16.71 6.42
N TRP A 352 10.53 -17.69 5.58
CA TRP A 352 10.12 -17.74 4.19
C TRP A 352 8.81 -18.50 4.04
N THR A 353 7.93 -18.01 3.17
CA THR A 353 6.66 -18.67 2.79
C THR A 353 6.53 -18.71 1.29
N THR A 354 6.05 -19.81 0.74
CA THR A 354 5.70 -19.87 -0.68
C THR A 354 4.41 -19.12 -0.95
N VAL A 355 4.38 -18.32 -2.01
CA VAL A 355 3.18 -17.64 -2.51
C VAL A 355 2.84 -18.15 -3.92
N SER A 356 1.79 -17.59 -4.52
CA SER A 356 1.36 -17.98 -5.87
C SER A 356 2.53 -17.93 -6.85
N SER A 357 2.67 -18.99 -7.64
CA SER A 357 3.75 -19.13 -8.61
C SER A 357 3.44 -18.39 -9.90
N LEU A 358 4.48 -17.99 -10.62
CA LEU A 358 4.37 -17.44 -11.97
C LEU A 358 3.68 -18.45 -12.91
N HIS A 359 2.99 -17.95 -13.93
CA HIS A 359 2.42 -18.81 -14.98
C HIS A 359 3.52 -19.51 -15.77
N GLN A 360 4.64 -18.82 -16.01
CA GLN A 360 5.80 -19.34 -16.73
C GLN A 360 7.06 -19.30 -15.85
N ALA A 361 7.78 -20.42 -15.81
CA ALA A 361 9.08 -20.49 -15.15
C ALA A 361 10.13 -19.75 -15.98
N ARG A 362 10.96 -18.93 -15.33
CA ARG A 362 11.93 -18.07 -16.03
C ARG A 362 13.11 -17.67 -15.15
N SER A 363 14.27 -17.50 -15.77
CA SER A 363 15.50 -16.92 -15.18
C SER A 363 15.90 -15.64 -15.93
N GLY A 364 16.79 -14.84 -15.34
CA GLY A 364 17.26 -13.60 -15.95
C GLY A 364 16.15 -12.56 -16.15
N LEU A 365 15.08 -12.67 -15.36
CA LEU A 365 13.96 -11.73 -15.36
C LEU A 365 14.29 -10.45 -14.57
N GLY A 366 13.65 -9.35 -14.92
CA GLY A 366 13.61 -8.17 -14.08
C GLY A 366 12.38 -8.16 -13.19
N VAL A 367 12.49 -7.61 -11.98
CA VAL A 367 11.37 -7.47 -11.05
C VAL A 367 11.30 -6.04 -10.54
N ALA A 368 10.09 -5.47 -10.56
CA ALA A 368 9.82 -4.10 -10.10
C ALA A 368 8.57 -4.05 -9.23
N VAL A 369 8.43 -2.98 -8.45
CA VAL A 369 7.26 -2.73 -7.60
C VAL A 369 6.67 -1.36 -7.90
N VAL A 370 5.44 -1.32 -8.38
CA VAL A 370 4.71 -0.08 -8.65
C VAL A 370 3.28 -0.21 -8.16
N GLY A 371 2.75 0.83 -7.52
CA GLY A 371 1.37 0.84 -7.03
C GLY A 371 1.05 -0.25 -6.01
N GLY A 372 2.04 -0.76 -5.28
CA GLY A 372 1.86 -1.88 -4.35
C GLY A 372 1.71 -3.26 -5.01
N MET A 373 2.00 -3.37 -6.31
CA MET A 373 1.98 -4.62 -7.06
C MET A 373 3.41 -5.01 -7.50
N VAL A 374 3.67 -6.31 -7.64
CA VAL A 374 4.98 -6.83 -8.08
C VAL A 374 4.91 -7.22 -9.55
N TYR A 375 5.81 -6.70 -10.37
CA TYR A 375 5.87 -6.99 -11.80
C TYR A 375 7.08 -7.87 -12.11
N ALA A 376 6.85 -8.99 -12.79
CA ALA A 376 7.87 -9.89 -13.32
C ALA A 376 7.96 -9.71 -14.84
N ILE A 377 9.12 -9.26 -15.32
CA ILE A 377 9.30 -8.73 -16.68
C ILE A 377 10.37 -9.54 -17.41
N GLY A 378 10.00 -10.06 -18.59
CA GLY A 378 10.91 -10.77 -19.48
C GLY A 378 11.48 -12.05 -18.86
N GLY A 379 12.77 -12.28 -19.08
CA GLY A 379 13.49 -13.48 -18.70
C GLY A 379 13.52 -14.51 -19.81
N GLU A 380 14.06 -15.68 -19.50
CA GLU A 380 14.22 -16.78 -20.45
C GLU A 380 13.91 -18.14 -19.82
N LYS A 381 13.60 -19.10 -20.69
CA LYS A 381 13.51 -20.51 -20.37
C LYS A 381 13.93 -21.35 -21.57
N ASP A 382 14.89 -22.25 -21.38
CA ASP A 382 15.34 -23.18 -22.42
C ASP A 382 15.72 -22.45 -23.74
N SER A 383 16.43 -21.32 -23.61
CA SER A 383 16.83 -20.40 -24.70
C SER A 383 15.69 -19.64 -25.39
N MET A 384 14.45 -19.77 -24.93
CA MET A 384 13.35 -18.91 -25.35
C MET A 384 13.32 -17.66 -24.47
N ILE A 385 13.52 -16.49 -25.08
CA ILE A 385 13.45 -15.19 -24.41
C ILE A 385 12.00 -14.70 -24.44
N PHE A 386 11.50 -14.18 -23.32
CA PHE A 386 10.14 -13.70 -23.17
C PHE A 386 10.04 -12.18 -23.26
N ASP A 387 8.95 -11.71 -23.85
CA ASP A 387 8.45 -10.33 -23.84
C ASP A 387 7.33 -10.13 -22.80
N CYS A 388 6.79 -11.21 -22.24
CA CYS A 388 5.63 -11.16 -21.36
C CYS A 388 5.93 -10.52 -20.01
N THR A 389 4.96 -9.74 -19.53
CA THR A 389 4.96 -9.15 -18.19
C THR A 389 3.82 -9.75 -17.38
N GLU A 390 4.12 -10.22 -16.17
CA GLU A 390 3.13 -10.68 -15.20
C GLU A 390 3.12 -9.73 -14.00
N CYS A 391 1.93 -9.40 -13.50
CA CYS A 391 1.71 -8.56 -12.33
C CYS A 391 1.11 -9.40 -11.20
N TYR A 392 1.66 -9.31 -10.00
CA TYR A 392 1.15 -9.94 -8.79
C TYR A 392 0.51 -8.91 -7.89
N ASP A 393 -0.77 -9.14 -7.60
CA ASP A 393 -1.48 -8.39 -6.59
C ASP A 393 -1.41 -9.12 -5.23
N PRO A 394 -0.76 -8.55 -4.21
CA PRO A 394 -0.66 -9.17 -2.89
C PRO A 394 -1.99 -9.28 -2.14
N VAL A 395 -3.01 -8.51 -2.53
CA VAL A 395 -4.36 -8.53 -1.93
C VAL A 395 -5.14 -9.74 -2.44
N THR A 396 -5.30 -9.87 -3.76
CA THR A 396 -5.97 -11.04 -4.37
C THR A 396 -5.10 -12.29 -4.37
N LYS A 397 -3.77 -12.14 -4.19
CA LYS A 397 -2.75 -13.19 -4.22
C LYS A 397 -2.72 -13.92 -5.55
N GLN A 398 -3.00 -13.22 -6.65
CA GLN A 398 -3.00 -13.78 -8.00
C GLN A 398 -1.99 -13.06 -8.88
N TRP A 399 -1.43 -13.82 -9.82
CA TRP A 399 -0.70 -13.26 -10.94
C TRP A 399 -1.68 -13.01 -12.09
N THR A 400 -1.51 -11.92 -12.81
CA THR A 400 -2.24 -11.56 -14.03
C THR A 400 -1.26 -11.16 -15.11
N THR A 401 -1.60 -11.42 -16.37
CA THR A 401 -0.78 -10.97 -17.50
C THR A 401 -1.19 -9.54 -17.86
N VAL A 402 -0.19 -8.67 -18.02
CA VAL A 402 -0.35 -7.28 -18.48
C VAL A 402 0.25 -7.13 -19.88
N ALA A 403 0.28 -5.91 -20.43
CA ALA A 403 0.87 -5.70 -21.76
C ALA A 403 2.30 -6.22 -21.83
N SER A 404 2.64 -6.82 -22.97
CA SER A 404 3.97 -7.37 -23.24
C SER A 404 4.89 -6.29 -23.79
N MET A 405 6.19 -6.42 -23.53
CA MET A 405 7.20 -5.53 -24.09
C MET A 405 7.22 -5.59 -25.62
N ASN A 406 7.73 -4.54 -26.25
CA ASN A 406 7.89 -4.50 -27.71
C ASN A 406 8.96 -5.48 -28.20
N TYR A 407 9.97 -5.73 -27.36
CA TYR A 407 11.03 -6.69 -27.65
C TYR A 407 11.20 -7.69 -26.50
N PRO A 408 11.44 -8.98 -26.79
CA PRO A 408 11.74 -9.98 -25.76
C PRO A 408 13.13 -9.75 -25.16
N ARG A 409 13.25 -9.84 -23.83
CA ARG A 409 14.47 -9.49 -23.09
C ARG A 409 14.81 -10.49 -21.98
N CYS A 410 16.09 -10.85 -21.83
CA CYS A 410 16.62 -11.51 -20.63
C CYS A 410 17.93 -10.85 -20.16
N GLY A 411 18.27 -11.01 -18.88
CA GLY A 411 19.45 -10.35 -18.28
C GLY A 411 19.37 -8.82 -18.31
N LEU A 412 18.15 -8.29 -18.31
CA LEU A 412 17.83 -6.86 -18.36
C LEU A 412 17.94 -6.20 -16.97
N GLY A 413 18.17 -4.89 -16.96
CA GLY A 413 18.00 -4.07 -15.76
C GLY A 413 16.57 -3.55 -15.69
N VAL A 414 15.93 -3.65 -14.51
CA VAL A 414 14.59 -3.11 -14.29
C VAL A 414 14.59 -2.25 -13.03
N CYS A 415 13.98 -1.07 -13.11
CA CYS A 415 13.75 -0.20 -11.97
C CYS A 415 12.48 0.63 -12.15
N THR A 416 12.05 1.27 -11.07
CA THR A 416 10.83 2.08 -11.04
C THR A 416 11.18 3.53 -10.84
N CYS A 417 10.63 4.43 -11.66
CA CYS A 417 10.89 5.86 -11.56
C CYS A 417 9.62 6.64 -11.88
N TYR A 418 9.26 7.61 -11.03
CA TYR A 418 8.04 8.43 -11.15
C TYR A 418 6.76 7.60 -11.41
N GLY A 419 6.59 6.48 -10.71
CA GLY A 419 5.39 5.63 -10.84
C GLY A 419 5.31 4.81 -12.13
N THR A 420 6.38 4.76 -12.93
CA THR A 420 6.46 3.93 -14.15
C THR A 420 7.62 2.94 -14.04
N ILE A 421 7.59 1.85 -14.83
CA ILE A 421 8.66 0.85 -14.83
C ILE A 421 9.55 1.06 -16.05
N TYR A 422 10.87 1.02 -15.88
CA TYR A 422 11.84 1.07 -16.96
C TYR A 422 12.52 -0.29 -17.11
N ALA A 423 12.53 -0.82 -18.32
CA ALA A 423 13.27 -2.01 -18.73
C ALA A 423 14.41 -1.58 -19.65
N LEU A 424 15.65 -1.81 -19.21
CA LEU A 424 16.86 -1.36 -19.88
C LEU A 424 17.67 -2.54 -20.41
N GLY A 425 18.11 -2.44 -21.67
CA GLY A 425 19.09 -3.35 -22.26
C GLY A 425 18.74 -4.83 -22.14
N GLY A 426 19.76 -5.63 -21.80
CA GLY A 426 19.68 -7.08 -21.76
C GLY A 426 19.98 -7.72 -23.11
N TRP A 427 19.75 -9.02 -23.21
CA TRP A 427 19.72 -9.73 -24.48
C TRP A 427 18.37 -9.48 -25.14
N VAL A 428 18.34 -8.69 -26.21
CA VAL A 428 17.13 -8.26 -26.90
C VAL A 428 17.01 -9.06 -28.19
N GLY A 429 16.15 -10.08 -28.18
CA GLY A 429 16.03 -11.02 -29.30
C GLY A 429 17.32 -11.82 -29.52
N ALA A 430 18.15 -11.41 -30.49
CA ALA A 430 19.38 -12.12 -30.86
C ALA A 430 20.68 -11.35 -30.55
N GLU A 431 20.58 -10.13 -30.04
CA GLU A 431 21.73 -9.24 -29.81
C GLU A 431 21.71 -8.61 -28.42
N ILE A 432 22.88 -8.15 -27.97
CA ILE A 432 22.98 -7.35 -26.74
C ILE A 432 22.40 -5.97 -27.05
N GLY A 433 21.24 -5.68 -26.47
CA GLY A 433 20.51 -4.46 -26.74
C GLY A 433 20.91 -3.30 -25.83
N ASN A 434 20.70 -2.09 -26.33
CA ASN A 434 20.77 -0.86 -25.55
C ASN A 434 19.40 -0.16 -25.43
N THR A 435 18.33 -0.67 -26.03
CA THR A 435 17.02 0.00 -26.01
C THR A 435 16.41 0.02 -24.62
N ILE A 436 15.65 1.09 -24.34
CA ILE A 436 14.94 1.34 -23.08
C ILE A 436 13.44 1.36 -23.38
N GLU A 437 12.69 0.56 -22.63
CA GLU A 437 11.24 0.57 -22.66
C GLU A 437 10.68 1.03 -21.32
N ARG A 438 9.58 1.77 -21.37
CA ARG A 438 8.85 2.27 -20.21
C ARG A 438 7.44 1.69 -20.20
N PHE A 439 7.05 1.06 -19.10
CA PHE A 439 5.69 0.61 -18.85
C PHE A 439 4.94 1.63 -18.01
N ASP A 440 3.79 2.03 -18.51
CA ASP A 440 2.81 2.80 -17.75
C ASP A 440 1.72 1.84 -17.21
N PRO A 441 1.61 1.64 -15.89
CA PRO A 441 0.58 0.78 -15.30
C PRO A 441 -0.85 1.29 -15.49
N GLU A 442 -1.05 2.61 -15.62
CA GLU A 442 -2.39 3.20 -15.78
C GLU A 442 -2.93 2.96 -17.20
N GLU A 443 -2.08 3.15 -18.21
CA GLU A 443 -2.42 2.90 -19.62
C GLU A 443 -2.23 1.42 -20.03
N ASN A 444 -1.55 0.64 -19.19
CA ASN A 444 -1.17 -0.75 -19.45
C ASN A 444 -0.49 -0.90 -20.83
N SER A 445 0.55 -0.12 -21.07
CA SER A 445 1.29 -0.10 -22.34
C SER A 445 2.79 0.10 -22.17
N TRP A 446 3.57 -0.46 -23.09
CA TRP A 446 5.03 -0.30 -23.17
C TRP A 446 5.42 0.64 -24.31
N ASP A 447 6.18 1.68 -23.99
CA ASP A 447 6.75 2.62 -24.95
C ASP A 447 8.27 2.49 -25.03
N VAL A 448 8.83 2.53 -26.24
CA VAL A 448 10.28 2.68 -26.41
C VAL A 448 10.65 4.15 -26.19
N VAL A 449 11.41 4.45 -25.14
CA VAL A 449 11.68 5.83 -24.71
C VAL A 449 13.10 6.32 -24.98
N GLY A 450 14.03 5.41 -25.32
CA GLY A 450 15.40 5.78 -25.63
C GLY A 450 16.34 4.57 -25.76
N SER A 451 17.64 4.84 -25.70
CA SER A 451 18.70 3.83 -25.74
C SER A 451 19.87 4.23 -24.85
N MET A 452 20.51 3.26 -24.20
CA MET A 452 21.77 3.41 -23.45
C MET A 452 22.93 3.74 -24.38
N ALA A 453 23.96 4.43 -23.87
CA ALA A 453 25.14 4.71 -24.68
C ALA A 453 25.95 3.44 -24.92
N VAL A 454 26.05 2.57 -23.89
CA VAL A 454 26.73 1.27 -23.99
C VAL A 454 25.72 0.11 -23.90
N PRO A 455 25.60 -0.75 -24.94
CA PRO A 455 24.81 -1.97 -24.87
C PRO A 455 25.40 -2.94 -23.85
N ARG A 456 24.54 -3.50 -22.99
CA ARG A 456 24.96 -4.39 -21.91
C ARG A 456 23.85 -5.33 -21.44
N TYR A 457 24.24 -6.48 -20.91
CA TYR A 457 23.37 -7.45 -20.26
C TYR A 457 23.98 -7.95 -18.93
N CYS A 458 23.16 -8.57 -18.07
CA CYS A 458 23.53 -9.03 -16.74
C CYS A 458 24.18 -7.94 -15.87
N PHE A 459 23.69 -6.70 -16.00
CA PHE A 459 24.11 -5.54 -15.21
C PHE A 459 23.15 -5.30 -14.04
N GLY A 460 23.57 -4.48 -13.08
CA GLY A 460 22.72 -4.04 -11.99
C GLY A 460 22.10 -2.66 -12.27
N CYS A 461 20.87 -2.46 -11.83
CA CYS A 461 20.12 -1.22 -12.04
C CYS A 461 19.43 -0.80 -10.75
N CYS A 462 19.44 0.49 -10.42
CA CYS A 462 18.63 1.04 -9.33
C CYS A 462 18.17 2.47 -9.64
N GLU A 463 17.06 2.87 -9.02
CA GLU A 463 16.62 4.26 -9.01
C GLU A 463 17.06 4.93 -7.70
N MET A 464 17.45 6.19 -7.81
CA MET A 464 17.71 7.04 -6.65
C MET A 464 17.49 8.51 -7.00
N GLN A 465 16.65 9.20 -6.23
CA GLN A 465 16.35 10.64 -6.39
C GLN A 465 15.87 11.03 -7.81
N GLY A 466 15.10 10.16 -8.46
CA GLY A 466 14.55 10.39 -9.80
C GLY A 466 15.51 10.07 -10.95
N LEU A 467 16.70 9.56 -10.66
CA LEU A 467 17.69 9.15 -11.66
C LEU A 467 17.87 7.63 -11.67
N ILE A 468 18.12 7.08 -12.86
CA ILE A 468 18.34 5.64 -13.06
C ILE A 468 19.83 5.38 -13.24
N TYR A 469 20.39 4.53 -12.38
CA TYR A 469 21.81 4.18 -12.38
C TYR A 469 22.00 2.78 -12.92
N VAL A 470 22.89 2.65 -13.91
CA VAL A 470 23.22 1.42 -14.61
C VAL A 470 24.67 1.08 -14.32
N VAL A 471 24.91 -0.07 -13.68
CA VAL A 471 26.21 -0.42 -13.09
C VAL A 471 26.70 -1.76 -13.65
N GLY A 472 27.89 -1.77 -14.24
CA GLY A 472 28.58 -3.00 -14.66
C GLY A 472 27.86 -3.77 -15.78
N GLY A 473 27.92 -5.11 -15.73
CA GLY A 473 27.41 -6.01 -16.74
C GLY A 473 28.44 -6.40 -17.79
N ILE A 474 27.96 -7.00 -18.88
CA ILE A 474 28.79 -7.49 -19.98
C ILE A 474 28.46 -6.68 -21.23
N GLY A 475 29.49 -6.10 -21.86
CA GLY A 475 29.33 -5.34 -23.11
C GLY A 475 29.39 -6.20 -24.37
N ASN A 476 29.34 -5.55 -25.54
CA ASN A 476 29.37 -6.23 -26.85
C ASN A 476 30.62 -7.09 -27.10
N GLU A 477 31.74 -6.76 -26.47
CA GLU A 477 32.99 -7.51 -26.60
C GLU A 477 33.00 -8.78 -25.73
N GLY A 478 31.94 -9.04 -24.97
CA GLY A 478 31.87 -10.16 -24.01
C GLY A 478 32.68 -9.92 -22.73
N VAL A 479 33.22 -8.71 -22.56
CA VAL A 479 34.04 -8.31 -21.40
C VAL A 479 33.16 -7.66 -20.32
N GLU A 480 33.46 -7.93 -19.06
CA GLU A 480 32.79 -7.33 -17.93
C GLU A 480 33.18 -5.87 -17.77
N LEU A 481 32.18 -5.05 -17.48
CA LEU A 481 32.29 -3.61 -17.36
C LEU A 481 32.46 -3.20 -15.90
N CYS A 482 33.23 -2.14 -15.68
CA CYS A 482 33.22 -1.37 -14.42
C CYS A 482 32.58 0.01 -14.59
N SER A 483 32.19 0.37 -15.82
CA SER A 483 31.55 1.64 -16.15
C SER A 483 30.17 1.76 -15.51
N VAL A 484 29.83 2.99 -15.11
CA VAL A 484 28.56 3.36 -14.50
C VAL A 484 27.94 4.48 -15.34
N GLU A 485 26.70 4.28 -15.78
CA GLU A 485 25.94 5.25 -16.55
C GLU A 485 24.72 5.70 -15.74
N VAL A 486 24.35 6.97 -15.89
CA VAL A 486 23.18 7.58 -15.25
C VAL A 486 22.25 8.11 -16.32
N TYR A 487 20.98 7.76 -16.20
CA TYR A 487 19.92 8.22 -17.07
C TYR A 487 18.96 9.10 -16.30
N ASP A 488 18.72 10.30 -16.83
CA ASP A 488 17.67 11.20 -16.37
C ASP A 488 16.41 11.00 -17.24
N PRO A 489 15.32 10.41 -16.70
CA PRO A 489 14.10 10.17 -17.47
C PRO A 489 13.37 11.45 -17.90
N ILE A 490 13.58 12.58 -17.22
CA ILE A 490 12.95 13.86 -17.53
C ILE A 490 13.68 14.52 -18.70
N SER A 491 15.00 14.69 -18.59
CA SER A 491 15.79 15.31 -19.66
C SER A 491 16.13 14.37 -20.81
N LYS A 492 15.94 13.05 -20.61
CA LYS A 492 16.30 11.96 -21.53
C LYS A 492 17.78 11.97 -21.91
N ARG A 493 18.64 12.33 -20.96
CA ARG A 493 20.10 12.43 -21.15
C ARG A 493 20.81 11.37 -20.34
N TRP A 494 21.96 10.97 -20.88
CA TRP A 494 22.92 10.09 -20.24
C TRP A 494 24.12 10.88 -19.76
N SER A 495 24.62 10.51 -18.59
CA SER A 495 25.91 10.95 -18.05
C SER A 495 26.70 9.75 -17.54
N GLU A 496 28.01 9.90 -17.50
CA GLU A 496 28.92 8.89 -16.95
C GLU A 496 29.26 9.24 -15.50
N LEU A 497 29.40 8.22 -14.66
CA LEU A 497 29.95 8.33 -13.31
C LEU A 497 31.30 7.65 -13.19
N ALA A 498 31.99 7.92 -12.08
CA ALA A 498 33.25 7.27 -11.78
C ALA A 498 33.09 5.73 -11.85
N PRO A 499 33.99 5.02 -12.54
CA PRO A 499 33.91 3.57 -12.67
C PRO A 499 34.22 2.88 -11.34
N MET A 500 33.68 1.67 -11.17
CA MET A 500 34.02 0.78 -10.06
C MET A 500 35.51 0.38 -10.12
N GLY A 501 36.08 0.02 -8.97
CA GLY A 501 37.43 -0.54 -8.89
C GLY A 501 37.51 -1.94 -9.49
N THR A 502 36.43 -2.72 -9.38
CA THR A 502 36.33 -4.09 -9.91
C THR A 502 35.34 -4.17 -11.05
N ARG A 503 35.67 -4.92 -12.12
CA ARG A 503 34.72 -5.27 -13.19
C ARG A 503 33.75 -6.34 -12.68
N ARG A 504 32.46 -6.17 -12.94
CA ARG A 504 31.40 -7.02 -12.36
C ARG A 504 30.28 -7.26 -13.36
N ALA A 505 29.97 -8.53 -13.63
CA ALA A 505 28.71 -8.97 -14.24
C ALA A 505 27.87 -9.77 -13.23
N TYR A 506 26.58 -9.96 -13.48
CA TYR A 506 25.67 -10.69 -12.59
C TYR A 506 25.66 -10.18 -11.14
N LEU A 507 25.93 -8.89 -10.96
CA LEU A 507 25.94 -8.21 -9.66
C LEU A 507 24.52 -7.83 -9.23
N GLY A 508 24.34 -7.70 -7.91
CA GLY A 508 23.16 -7.05 -7.35
C GLY A 508 23.45 -5.60 -7.03
N VAL A 509 22.52 -4.70 -7.33
CA VAL A 509 22.65 -3.27 -7.08
C VAL A 509 21.44 -2.77 -6.33
N ALA A 510 21.68 -1.96 -5.28
CA ALA A 510 20.63 -1.32 -4.51
C ALA A 510 21.07 0.05 -4.01
N ALA A 511 20.12 0.98 -3.93
CA ALA A 511 20.30 2.27 -3.29
C ALA A 511 19.95 2.17 -1.79
N LEU A 512 20.83 2.68 -0.93
CA LEU A 512 20.62 2.71 0.52
C LEU A 512 21.35 3.91 1.13
N ASN A 513 20.65 4.73 1.94
CA ASN A 513 21.21 5.89 2.63
C ASN A 513 21.98 6.84 1.68
N ASP A 514 21.35 7.26 0.58
CA ASP A 514 21.92 8.13 -0.45
C ASP A 514 23.24 7.61 -1.07
N CYS A 515 23.47 6.30 -1.01
CA CYS A 515 24.61 5.64 -1.63
C CYS A 515 24.14 4.48 -2.52
N ILE A 516 24.92 4.16 -3.54
CA ILE A 516 24.68 3.00 -4.41
C ILE A 516 25.64 1.88 -4.00
N TYR A 517 25.11 0.68 -3.79
CA TYR A 517 25.92 -0.49 -3.45
C TYR A 517 25.94 -1.47 -4.62
N ALA A 518 27.14 -1.85 -5.05
CA ALA A 518 27.40 -2.92 -6.00
C ALA A 518 27.91 -4.14 -5.23
N VAL A 519 27.08 -5.19 -5.17
CA VAL A 519 27.30 -6.34 -4.29
C VAL A 519 27.59 -7.59 -5.13
N GLY A 520 28.73 -8.22 -4.87
CA GLY A 520 29.11 -9.48 -5.49
C GLY A 520 29.29 -9.37 -7.01
N GLY A 521 28.82 -10.40 -7.71
CA GLY A 521 28.93 -10.53 -9.17
C GLY A 521 29.97 -11.56 -9.58
N TRP A 522 30.38 -11.47 -10.84
CA TRP A 522 31.30 -12.38 -11.49
C TRP A 522 32.30 -11.61 -12.35
N ASN A 523 33.54 -12.07 -12.38
CA ASN A 523 34.53 -11.67 -13.39
C ASN A 523 35.44 -12.85 -13.76
N GLU A 524 36.07 -12.77 -14.93
CA GLU A 524 36.97 -13.81 -15.43
C GLU A 524 38.15 -14.11 -14.48
N SER A 525 38.64 -13.12 -13.74
CA SER A 525 39.86 -13.25 -12.93
C SER A 525 39.65 -13.88 -11.55
N GLN A 526 38.46 -13.73 -10.95
CA GLN A 526 38.17 -14.14 -9.58
C GLN A 526 36.92 -15.03 -9.46
N ASP A 527 36.27 -15.37 -10.58
CA ASP A 527 34.98 -16.08 -10.62
C ASP A 527 33.92 -15.31 -9.82
N ALA A 528 33.18 -15.95 -8.91
CA ALA A 528 32.18 -15.29 -8.09
C ALA A 528 32.83 -14.38 -7.02
N LEU A 529 32.35 -13.15 -6.93
CA LEU A 529 32.89 -12.11 -6.04
C LEU A 529 32.12 -12.06 -4.71
N ALA A 530 32.87 -11.87 -3.62
CA ALA A 530 32.32 -11.53 -2.30
C ALA A 530 32.45 -10.02 -1.98
N SER A 531 33.28 -9.29 -2.73
CA SER A 531 33.56 -7.88 -2.50
C SER A 531 32.33 -7.02 -2.79
N VAL A 532 32.22 -5.93 -2.05
CA VAL A 532 31.11 -4.98 -2.14
C VAL A 532 31.69 -3.59 -2.23
N GLU A 533 31.23 -2.83 -3.23
CA GLU A 533 31.66 -1.46 -3.43
C GLU A 533 30.46 -0.54 -3.22
N ARG A 534 30.69 0.60 -2.56
CA ARG A 534 29.70 1.64 -2.33
C ARG A 534 30.14 2.92 -3.01
N TYR A 535 29.28 3.49 -3.83
CA TYR A 535 29.48 4.83 -4.37
C TYR A 535 29.01 5.89 -3.37
N SER A 536 29.92 6.78 -2.97
CA SER A 536 29.61 7.95 -2.15
C SER A 536 29.50 9.17 -3.05
N PHE A 537 28.35 9.84 -3.03
CA PHE A 537 28.14 11.09 -3.78
C PHE A 537 28.87 12.28 -3.13
N GLU A 538 29.14 12.23 -1.83
CA GLU A 538 29.91 13.28 -1.15
C GLU A 538 31.38 13.30 -1.61
N GLU A 539 31.93 12.12 -1.91
CA GLU A 539 33.34 11.92 -2.30
C GLU A 539 33.50 11.64 -3.80
N GLU A 540 32.38 11.55 -4.52
CA GLU A 540 32.27 11.16 -5.95
C GLU A 540 33.08 9.90 -6.33
N LYS A 541 33.24 8.94 -5.41
CA LYS A 541 34.10 7.77 -5.60
C LYS A 541 33.48 6.49 -5.05
N TRP A 542 33.91 5.36 -5.63
CA TRP A 542 33.64 4.04 -5.09
C TRP A 542 34.58 3.71 -3.93
N VAL A 543 34.02 3.19 -2.86
CA VAL A 543 34.75 2.77 -1.66
C VAL A 543 34.36 1.32 -1.35
N GLU A 544 35.36 0.47 -1.13
CA GLU A 544 35.11 -0.91 -0.71
C GLU A 544 34.60 -0.95 0.73
N VAL A 545 33.55 -1.73 0.96
CA VAL A 545 32.96 -1.99 2.28
C VAL A 545 33.13 -3.46 2.65
N ALA A 546 32.68 -3.88 3.83
CA ALA A 546 32.82 -5.26 4.26
C ALA A 546 32.29 -6.25 3.20
N SER A 547 33.12 -7.24 2.87
CA SER A 547 32.78 -8.30 1.93
C SER A 547 31.75 -9.27 2.53
N MET A 548 30.92 -9.86 1.68
CA MET A 548 30.01 -10.95 2.05
C MET A 548 30.81 -12.16 2.55
N LYS A 549 30.19 -13.01 3.36
CA LYS A 549 30.83 -14.25 3.82
C LYS A 549 30.91 -15.28 2.69
N ILE A 550 29.92 -15.26 1.80
CA ILE A 550 29.82 -16.17 0.67
C ILE A 550 29.96 -15.36 -0.63
N PRO A 551 30.90 -15.71 -1.53
CA PRO A 551 30.97 -15.13 -2.87
C PRO A 551 29.76 -15.54 -3.72
N ARG A 552 29.14 -14.57 -4.41
CA ARG A 552 27.88 -14.78 -5.13
C ARG A 552 27.89 -14.11 -6.50
N ALA A 553 27.60 -14.88 -7.54
CA ALA A 553 27.22 -14.38 -8.86
C ALA A 553 25.71 -14.60 -9.11
N GLY A 554 25.04 -13.68 -9.80
CA GLY A 554 23.60 -13.74 -10.05
C GLY A 554 22.78 -13.51 -8.78
N VAL A 555 23.33 -12.68 -7.89
CA VAL A 555 22.77 -12.37 -6.57
C VAL A 555 21.62 -11.37 -6.69
N CYS A 556 20.55 -11.60 -5.91
CA CYS A 556 19.43 -10.68 -5.81
C CYS A 556 19.63 -9.79 -4.59
N VAL A 557 19.69 -8.47 -4.79
CA VAL A 557 20.01 -7.50 -3.73
C VAL A 557 18.92 -6.47 -3.60
N VAL A 558 18.48 -6.19 -2.38
CA VAL A 558 17.48 -5.15 -2.12
C VAL A 558 17.72 -4.47 -0.78
N ALA A 559 17.37 -3.18 -0.70
CA ALA A 559 17.44 -2.39 0.53
C ALA A 559 16.09 -2.41 1.25
N VAL A 560 16.08 -2.76 2.54
CA VAL A 560 14.88 -2.74 3.39
C VAL A 560 15.25 -2.31 4.81
N ASN A 561 14.48 -1.38 5.37
CA ASN A 561 14.61 -0.90 6.76
C ASN A 561 16.05 -0.47 7.14
N GLY A 562 16.79 0.14 6.21
CA GLY A 562 18.16 0.58 6.46
C GLY A 562 19.24 -0.50 6.29
N PHE A 563 18.88 -1.71 5.87
CA PHE A 563 19.80 -2.83 5.64
C PHE A 563 19.78 -3.28 4.18
N LEU A 564 20.87 -3.89 3.70
CA LEU A 564 20.88 -4.59 2.40
C LEU A 564 20.69 -6.08 2.62
N TYR A 565 19.83 -6.70 1.82
CA TYR A 565 19.62 -8.13 1.80
C TYR A 565 20.21 -8.68 0.50
N ALA A 566 21.16 -9.59 0.60
CA ALA A 566 21.73 -10.33 -0.51
C ALA A 566 21.22 -11.78 -0.45
N SER A 567 20.49 -12.20 -1.48
CA SER A 567 19.81 -13.50 -1.50
C SER A 567 20.20 -14.32 -2.74
N GLY A 568 20.46 -15.61 -2.50
CA GLY A 568 20.75 -16.59 -3.55
C GLY A 568 22.06 -16.34 -4.28
N GLY A 569 22.03 -16.58 -5.60
CA GLY A 569 23.20 -16.58 -6.47
C GLY A 569 23.87 -17.95 -6.56
N ARG A 570 24.98 -18.01 -7.29
CA ARG A 570 25.85 -19.17 -7.40
C ARG A 570 27.19 -18.91 -6.74
N ALA A 571 27.69 -19.94 -6.05
CA ALA A 571 29.03 -19.99 -5.50
C ALA A 571 30.06 -20.25 -6.62
N PRO A 572 31.35 -19.96 -6.38
CA PRO A 572 32.41 -20.25 -7.35
C PRO A 572 32.50 -21.75 -7.64
N SER A 573 32.91 -22.08 -8.86
CA SER A 573 33.12 -23.47 -9.27
C SER A 573 34.52 -23.93 -8.84
N HIS A 574 34.59 -25.01 -8.07
CA HIS A 574 35.84 -25.72 -7.81
C HIS A 574 35.92 -26.97 -8.71
N ASP A 575 37.10 -27.25 -9.27
CA ASP A 575 37.44 -28.51 -9.96
C ASP A 575 36.53 -28.89 -11.16
N PHE A 576 36.18 -27.92 -12.01
CA PHE A 576 35.35 -28.11 -13.22
C PHE A 576 33.91 -28.61 -12.95
N ALA A 577 33.48 -28.65 -11.68
CA ALA A 577 32.12 -29.01 -11.31
C ALA A 577 31.13 -27.92 -11.72
N ALA A 578 29.90 -28.29 -12.07
CA ALA A 578 28.87 -27.30 -12.37
C ALA A 578 28.59 -26.44 -11.12
N PRO A 579 28.52 -25.10 -11.25
CA PRO A 579 28.32 -24.21 -10.10
C PRO A 579 26.95 -24.45 -9.46
N VAL A 580 26.94 -24.52 -8.13
CA VAL A 580 25.75 -24.81 -7.32
C VAL A 580 25.04 -23.52 -6.95
N THR A 581 23.70 -23.53 -7.03
CA THR A 581 22.89 -22.38 -6.59
C THR A 581 22.73 -22.37 -5.07
N SER A 582 22.76 -21.19 -4.48
CA SER A 582 22.62 -20.97 -3.04
C SER A 582 21.19 -20.59 -2.66
N ASP A 583 20.77 -21.04 -1.49
CA ASP A 583 19.53 -20.66 -0.78
C ASP A 583 19.82 -19.69 0.38
N SER A 584 21.09 -19.44 0.71
CA SER A 584 21.46 -18.59 1.85
C SER A 584 21.19 -17.12 1.57
N VAL A 585 20.93 -16.38 2.65
CA VAL A 585 20.62 -14.97 2.61
C VAL A 585 21.45 -14.25 3.67
N GLU A 586 22.11 -13.17 3.25
CA GLU A 586 22.95 -12.35 4.11
C GLU A 586 22.39 -10.93 4.20
N VAL A 587 22.53 -10.31 5.37
CA VAL A 587 22.07 -8.95 5.66
C VAL A 587 23.27 -8.09 6.03
N TYR A 588 23.42 -6.97 5.34
CA TYR A 588 24.46 -5.97 5.62
C TYR A 588 23.92 -4.85 6.49
N ASN A 589 24.62 -4.56 7.58
CA ASN A 589 24.37 -3.40 8.41
C ASN A 589 25.38 -2.28 8.08
N PRO A 590 24.97 -1.17 7.46
CA PRO A 590 25.87 -0.08 7.10
C PRO A 590 26.46 0.67 8.30
N HIS A 591 25.85 0.58 9.49
CA HIS A 591 26.38 1.23 10.69
C HIS A 591 27.52 0.44 11.35
N MET A 592 27.50 -0.89 11.20
CA MET A 592 28.51 -1.77 11.78
C MET A 592 29.52 -2.27 10.73
N ASP A 593 29.29 -1.98 9.45
CA ASP A 593 30.05 -2.48 8.32
C ASP A 593 30.28 -4.00 8.43
N SER A 594 29.17 -4.76 8.54
CA SER A 594 29.24 -6.21 8.72
C SER A 594 28.04 -6.94 8.15
N TRP A 595 28.29 -8.18 7.71
CA TRP A 595 27.28 -9.10 7.17
C TRP A 595 26.88 -10.16 8.19
N THR A 596 25.59 -10.39 8.32
CA THR A 596 25.00 -11.45 9.15
C THR A 596 24.19 -12.41 8.29
N GLU A 597 24.25 -13.71 8.61
CA GLU A 597 23.46 -14.70 7.89
C GLU A 597 22.11 -14.84 8.58
N ILE A 598 21.04 -14.92 7.77
CA ILE A 598 19.66 -15.06 8.25
C ILE A 598 19.04 -16.34 7.70
N ALA A 599 17.74 -16.55 7.94
CA ALA A 599 17.04 -17.73 7.46
C ALA A 599 17.16 -17.91 5.94
N ASN A 600 17.54 -19.12 5.54
CA ASN A 600 17.65 -19.51 4.13
C ASN A 600 16.28 -19.54 3.45
N MET A 601 16.30 -19.27 2.14
CA MET A 601 15.17 -19.49 1.25
C MET A 601 14.79 -20.98 1.23
N ILE A 602 13.54 -21.26 0.83
CA ILE A 602 13.05 -22.63 0.68
C ILE A 602 13.71 -23.29 -0.54
N THR A 603 13.92 -22.53 -1.61
CA THR A 603 14.54 -22.97 -2.86
C THR A 603 15.80 -22.17 -3.17
N SER A 604 16.89 -22.87 -3.50
CA SER A 604 18.09 -22.22 -4.00
C SER A 604 17.87 -21.65 -5.41
N ARG A 605 18.35 -20.43 -5.64
CA ARG A 605 18.09 -19.70 -6.89
C ARG A 605 19.25 -18.81 -7.29
N CYS A 606 19.42 -18.62 -8.59
CA CYS A 606 20.35 -17.68 -9.20
C CYS A 606 19.63 -16.96 -10.35
N GLU A 607 20.01 -15.71 -10.62
CA GLU A 607 19.39 -14.88 -11.68
C GLU A 607 17.86 -14.80 -11.55
N GLY A 608 17.37 -14.78 -10.31
CA GLY A 608 15.99 -14.41 -10.00
C GLY A 608 15.85 -12.89 -9.92
N GLY A 609 14.64 -12.45 -9.59
CA GLY A 609 14.42 -11.06 -9.18
C GLY A 609 13.97 -10.99 -7.72
N VAL A 610 14.20 -9.84 -7.10
CA VAL A 610 13.74 -9.54 -5.75
C VAL A 610 12.96 -8.24 -5.74
N ALA A 611 11.83 -8.23 -5.04
CA ALA A 611 10.97 -7.07 -4.84
C ALA A 611 10.69 -6.86 -3.36
N VAL A 612 10.36 -5.63 -2.97
CA VAL A 612 9.94 -5.27 -1.61
C VAL A 612 8.59 -4.57 -1.67
N LEU A 613 7.64 -5.07 -0.88
CA LEU A 613 6.35 -4.43 -0.63
C LEU A 613 6.26 -3.97 0.81
#